data_AF-A0A852DQ34-F1
#
_entry.id   AF-A0A852DQ34-F1
#
_cell.length_a   1.000
_cell.length_b   1.000
_cell.length_c   1.000
_cell.angle_alpha   90.00
_cell.angle_beta   90.00
_cell.angle_gamma   90.00
#
_symmetry.space_group_name_H-M   'P 1'
#
loop_
_entity.id
_entity.type
_entity.pdbx_description
1 polymer ?
#
loop_
_entity_poly.entity_id
_entity_poly.type
_entity_poly.pdbx_seq_one_letter_code
_entity_poly.pdbx_strand_id
1 'polypeptide(L)' 'VAIKKINLQGLRRKELTFNEVMIMKRFRSPNVVSYLDSYFLGEDLLLVLEYMDGGALSDVTSKTNLSEDETAAISRE' A
#
# COMPACT_ATOMS: atom_id res chain seq x y z
N VAL A 1 -6.78 7.98 -7.92
CA VAL A 1 -5.41 7.77 -7.38
C VAL A 1 -5.41 8.04 -5.89
N ALA A 2 -4.57 7.34 -5.13
CA ALA A 2 -4.34 7.59 -3.71
C ALA A 2 -2.97 8.27 -3.52
N ILE A 3 -2.85 9.17 -2.54
CA ILE A 3 -1.58 9.83 -2.20
C ILE A 3 -1.19 9.46 -0.78
N LYS A 4 -0.06 8.75 -0.63
CA LYS A 4 0.54 8.44 0.67
C LYS A 4 1.67 9.43 0.93
N LYS A 5 1.50 10.28 1.94
CA LYS A 5 2.50 11.25 2.40
C LYS A 5 3.37 10.63 3.48
N ILE A 6 4.69 10.62 3.28
CA ILE A 6 5.66 10.02 4.21
C ILE A 6 6.71 11.06 4.56
N ASN A 7 6.83 11.40 5.85
CA ASN A 7 7.92 12.23 6.33
C ASN A 7 9.21 11.39 6.43
N LEU A 8 10.29 11.87 5.82
CA LEU A 8 11.56 11.16 5.71
C LEU A 8 12.56 11.51 6.82
N GLN A 9 12.13 12.09 7.94
CA GLN A 9 13.01 12.31 9.09
C GLN A 9 13.47 10.97 9.71
N GLY A 10 14.78 10.83 9.89
CA GLY A 10 15.43 9.66 10.46
C GLY A 10 15.86 8.59 9.44
N LEU A 11 17.10 8.10 9.55
CA LEU A 11 17.72 7.15 8.62
C LEU A 11 16.93 5.85 8.46
N ARG A 12 16.47 5.25 9.56
CA ARG A 12 15.68 4.02 9.53
C ARG A 12 14.37 4.16 8.74
N ARG A 13 13.72 5.33 8.82
CA ARG A 13 12.49 5.61 8.06
C ARG A 13 12.78 5.73 6.57
N LYS A 14 13.91 6.37 6.21
CA LYS A 14 14.37 6.48 4.82
C LYS A 14 14.63 5.10 4.20
N GLU A 15 15.33 4.22 4.90
CA GLU A 15 15.64 2.86 4.40
C GLU A 15 14.38 2.04 4.17
N LEU A 16 13.45 2.02 5.13
CA LEU A 16 12.18 1.30 4.99
C LEU A 16 11.33 1.85 3.85
N THR A 17 11.24 3.18 3.74
CA THR A 17 10.47 3.84 2.68
C THR A 17 11.09 3.57 1.30
N PHE A 18 12.42 3.60 1.21
CA PHE A 18 13.13 3.27 -0.03
C PHE A 18 12.85 1.83 -0.48
N ASN A 19 12.89 0.88 0.46
CA ASN A 19 12.56 -0.51 0.18
C ASN A 19 11.11 -0.66 -0.31
N GLU A 20 10.15 0.01 0.34
CA GLU A 20 8.74 0.00 -0.07
C GLU A 20 8.58 0.47 -1.53
N VAL A 21 9.12 1.64 -1.87
CA VAL A 21 9.04 2.19 -3.24
C VAL A 21 9.74 1.30 -4.25
N MET A 22 10.90 0.75 -3.89
CA MET A 22 11.67 -0.11 -4.79
C MET A 22 10.95 -1.42 -5.11
N ILE A 23 10.32 -2.04 -4.10
CA ILE A 23 9.51 -3.25 -4.28
C ILE A 23 8.34 -2.95 -5.20
N MET A 24 7.56 -1.90 -4.92
CA MET A 24 6.38 -1.56 -5.72
C MET A 24 6.72 -1.11 -7.16
N LYS A 25 7.88 -0.49 -7.38
CA LYS A 25 8.36 -0.15 -8.73
C LYS A 25 8.75 -1.38 -9.55
N ARG A 26 9.36 -2.39 -8.91
CA ARG A 26 9.90 -3.58 -9.59
C ARG A 26 8.87 -4.67 -9.79
N PHE A 27 7.96 -4.85 -8.84
CA PHE A 27 6.97 -5.92 -8.85
C PHE A 27 5.59 -5.36 -9.18
N ARG A 28 5.12 -5.66 -10.40
CA ARG A 28 3.73 -5.41 -10.82
C ARG A 28 3.00 -6.74 -10.86
N SER A 29 1.95 -6.86 -10.05
CA SER A 29 1.07 -8.03 -9.98
C SER A 29 -0.36 -7.52 -9.79
N PRO A 30 -1.39 -8.20 -10.33
CA PRO A 30 -2.78 -7.85 -10.08
C PRO A 30 -3.18 -7.76 -8.60
N ASN A 31 -2.47 -8.48 -7.72
CA ASN A 31 -2.75 -8.55 -6.28
C ASN A 31 -1.85 -7.63 -5.44
N VAL A 32 -1.05 -6.75 -6.06
CA VAL A 32 -0.19 -5.79 -5.38
C VAL A 32 -0.54 -4.38 -5.84
N VAL A 33 -0.77 -3.48 -4.87
CA VAL A 33 -1.10 -2.08 -5.15
C VAL A 33 -0.06 -1.45 -6.08
N SER A 34 -0.54 -0.92 -7.20
CA SER A 34 0.27 -0.35 -8.27
C SER A 34 0.85 1.00 -7.87
N TYR A 35 2.17 1.09 -7.96
CA TYR A 35 2.89 2.36 -7.93
C TYR A 35 2.75 3.10 -9.27
N LEU A 36 2.38 4.38 -9.20
CA LEU A 36 2.23 5.24 -10.38
C LEU A 36 3.38 6.25 -10.48
N ASP A 37 3.65 7.00 -9.42
CA ASP A 37 4.70 8.03 -9.39
C ASP A 37 5.09 8.43 -7.95
N SER A 38 6.12 9.26 -7.79
CA SER A 38 6.52 9.83 -6.51
C SER A 38 7.15 11.21 -6.63
N TYR A 39 6.81 12.10 -5.70
CA TYR A 39 7.28 13.48 -5.65
C TYR A 39 7.92 13.78 -4.30
N PHE A 40 8.96 14.61 -4.31
CA PHE A 40 9.59 15.08 -3.08
C PHE A 40 9.20 16.54 -2.82
N LEU A 41 8.68 16.81 -1.63
CA LEU A 41 8.25 18.15 -1.20
C LEU A 41 8.82 18.45 0.18
N GLY A 42 9.89 19.24 0.23
CA GLY A 42 10.56 19.58 1.49
C GLY A 42 11.22 18.35 2.13
N GLU A 43 10.65 17.83 3.21
CA GLU A 43 11.10 16.59 3.85
C GLU A 43 10.12 15.42 3.66
N ASP A 44 9.07 15.64 2.88
CA ASP A 44 8.02 14.66 2.66
C ASP A 44 8.15 14.02 1.27
N LEU A 45 8.04 12.70 1.23
CA LEU A 45 7.84 11.93 0.01
C LEU A 45 6.33 11.68 -0.19
N LEU A 46 5.83 12.09 -1.35
CA LEU A 46 4.46 11.81 -1.78
C LEU A 46 4.51 10.64 -2.75
N LEU A 47 3.84 9.55 -2.41
CA LEU A 47 3.66 8.40 -3.29
C LEU A 47 2.30 8.49 -3.96
N VAL A 48 2.28 8.43 -5.29
CA VAL A 48 1.05 8.32 -6.08
C VAL A 48 0.83 6.85 -6.38
N LEU A 49 -0.27 6.31 -5.86
CA LEU A 49 -0.64 4.91 -5.93
C LEU A 49 -2.00 4.77 -6.62
N GLU A 50 -2.32 3.57 -7.10
CA GLU A 50 -3.71 3.26 -7.46
C GLU A 50 -4.64 3.40 -6.24
N TYR A 51 -5.90 3.70 -6.52
CA TYR A 51 -6.90 3.86 -5.47
C TYR A 51 -7.72 2.58 -5.35
N MET A 52 -7.71 1.99 -4.17
CA MET A 52 -8.52 0.83 -3.82
C MET A 52 -9.83 1.31 -3.18
N ASP A 53 -10.90 1.36 -3.96
CA ASP A 53 -12.21 1.88 -3.53
C ASP A 53 -12.95 0.97 -2.54
N GLY A 54 -12.61 -0.31 -2.50
CA GLY A 54 -13.13 -1.29 -1.53
C GLY A 54 -12.69 -1.10 -0.08
N GLY A 55 -11.75 -0.18 0.19
CA GLY A 55 -11.26 0.09 1.54
C GLY A 55 -10.34 -1.00 2.11
N ALA A 56 -10.13 -0.97 3.42
CA ALA A 56 -9.23 -1.91 4.10
C ALA A 56 -9.97 -3.16 4.59
N LEU A 57 -9.34 -4.32 4.47
CA LEU A 57 -9.89 -5.59 5.00
C LEU A 57 -10.18 -5.52 6.51
N SER A 58 -9.41 -4.72 7.25
CA SER A 58 -9.64 -4.46 8.68
C SER A 58 -11.02 -3.85 8.98
N ASP A 59 -11.56 -3.04 8.08
CA ASP A 59 -12.87 -2.42 8.26
C ASP A 59 -14.01 -3.43 8.08
N VAL A 60 -13.76 -4.47 7.28
CA VAL A 60 -14.70 -5.58 7.08
C VAL A 60 -14.65 -6.53 8.27
N THR A 61 -13.46 -6.97 8.66
CA THR A 61 -13.29 -7.95 9.75
C THR A 61 -13.65 -7.38 11.13
N SER A 62 -13.62 -6.06 11.30
CA SER A 62 -14.10 -5.42 12.53
C SER A 62 -15.64 -5.33 12.63
N LYS A 63 -16.36 -5.51 11.53
CA LYS A 63 -17.84 -5.37 11.47
C LYS A 63 -18.56 -6.68 11.24
N THR A 64 -17.91 -7.64 10.59
CA THR A 64 -18.53 -8.90 10.14
C THR A 64 -17.54 -10.05 10.21
N ASN A 65 -18.05 -11.24 10.51
CA ASN A 65 -17.28 -12.47 10.35
C ASN A 65 -17.32 -12.92 8.89
N LEU A 66 -16.15 -13.17 8.31
CA LEU A 66 -16.03 -13.73 6.97
C LEU A 66 -16.35 -15.23 7.00
N SER A 67 -17.04 -15.71 5.97
CA SER A 67 -17.21 -17.14 5.72
C SER A 67 -15.88 -17.80 5.35
N GLU A 68 -15.84 -19.13 5.41
CA GLU A 68 -14.67 -19.90 4.98
C GLU A 68 -14.34 -19.67 3.50
N ASP A 69 -15.36 -19.60 2.64
CA ASP A 69 -15.20 -19.34 1.21
C ASP A 69 -14.59 -17.95 0.93
N GLU A 70 -15.06 -16.91 1.63
CA GLU A 70 -14.49 -15.56 1.52
C GLU A 70 -13.06 -15.49 2.04
N THR A 71 -12.79 -16.16 3.16
CA THR A 71 -11.45 -16.25 3.75
C THR A 71 -10.49 -16.97 2.81
N ALA A 72 -10.95 -18.07 2.20
CA ALA A 72 -10.20 -18.83 1.21
C ALA A 72 -9.93 -17.98 -0.03
N ALA A 73 -10.91 -17.20 -0.50
CA ALA A 73 -10.74 -16.31 -1.66
C ALA A 73 -9.69 -15.22 -1.40
N ILE A 74 -9.66 -14.62 -0.21
CA ILE A 74 -8.66 -13.61 0.18
C ILE A 74 -7.26 -14.23 0.30
N SER A 75 -7.17 -15.48 0.78
CA SER A 75 -5.90 -16.18 1.00
C SER A 75 -5.39 -16.92 -0.25
N ARG A 76 -6.17 -16.92 -1.34
CA ARG A 76 -5.83 -17.59 -2.60
C ARG A 76 -4.92 -16.69 -3.41
N GLU A 77 -3.66 -16.59 -2.98
CA GLU A 77 -2.42 -16.33 -3.74
C GLU A 77 -1.23 -16.05 -2.82
#